data_AF-A0A7W8XDR3-F1
#
_entry.id   AF-A0A7W8XDR3-F1
#
_cell.length_a   1.000
_cell.length_b   1.000
_cell.length_c   1.000
_cell.angle_alpha   90.00
_cell.angle_beta   90.00
_cell.angle_gamma   90.00
#
_symmetry.space_group_name_H-M   'P 1'
#
loop_
_entity.id
_entity.type
_entity.pdbx_description
1 polymer ?
#
loop_
_entity_poly.entity_id
_entity_poly.type
_entity_poly.pdbx_seq_one_letter_code
_entity_poly.pdbx_strand_id
1 'polypeptide(L)'
;MTISDLLTVYNRHQFPLPDFQNGGEIRFTGALVSALLDRFTKPGDAVFDPFVGLGTTFFVCEQRGRLPYGIEADRQRYEWVRERITAKHHLICGDSAELAAFDLPEMDFCITSPPYMPHWHKWNPLYNGDPDYDGYDIYLKRCRKYSAGSANA
;
A
#
# COMPACT_ATOMS: atom_id res chain seq x y z
N MET A 1 9.01 31.72 7.93
CA MET A 1 9.35 30.34 8.35
C MET A 1 8.12 29.81 9.05
N THR A 2 7.20 29.19 8.31
CA THR A 2 5.90 28.78 8.85
C THR A 2 6.07 27.48 9.62
N ILE A 3 5.51 27.47 10.84
CA ILE A 3 5.43 26.34 11.76
C ILE A 3 5.00 25.09 10.99
N SER A 4 5.78 24.01 11.14
CA SER A 4 5.36 22.67 10.76
C SER A 4 4.16 22.27 11.62
N ASP A 5 2.99 22.14 11.02
CA ASP A 5 1.80 21.61 11.69
C ASP A 5 2.08 20.17 12.17
N LEU A 6 2.01 19.94 13.48
CA LEU A 6 2.08 18.61 14.05
C LEU A 6 0.74 17.90 13.83
N LEU A 7 0.73 16.82 13.05
CA LEU A 7 -0.42 15.94 12.90
C LEU A 7 -0.38 14.82 13.95
N THR A 8 -1.33 14.85 14.88
CA THR A 8 -1.51 13.78 15.88
C THR A 8 -2.79 13.01 15.58
N VAL A 9 -2.68 11.68 15.48
CA VAL A 9 -3.81 10.78 15.26
C VAL A 9 -3.76 9.62 16.26
N TYR A 10 -4.93 9.04 16.57
CA TYR A 10 -4.98 7.85 17.42
C TYR A 10 -4.46 6.62 16.69
N ASN A 11 -3.61 5.85 17.37
CA ASN A 11 -3.17 4.54 16.87
C ASN A 11 -4.28 3.50 17.04
N ARG A 12 -5.26 3.49 16.13
CA ARG A 12 -6.40 2.56 16.14
C ARG A 12 -6.53 1.85 14.80
N HIS A 13 -6.64 0.52 14.87
CA HIS A 13 -6.97 -0.33 13.74
C HIS A 13 -8.45 -0.67 13.79
N GLN A 14 -9.20 -0.23 12.77
CA GLN A 14 -10.65 -0.30 12.73
C GLN A 14 -11.18 -1.36 11.75
N PHE A 15 -10.29 -2.05 11.03
CA PHE A 15 -10.61 -3.05 10.05
C PHE A 15 -10.20 -4.44 10.54
N PRO A 16 -10.96 -5.50 10.20
CA PRO A 16 -10.65 -6.86 10.63
C PRO A 16 -9.24 -7.26 10.19
N LEU A 17 -8.59 -8.12 10.97
CA LEU A 17 -7.33 -8.74 10.58
C LEU A 17 -7.62 -10.15 10.06
N PRO A 18 -7.00 -10.60 8.96
CA PRO A 18 -7.15 -11.98 8.52
C PRO A 18 -6.54 -12.98 9.51
N ASP A 19 -7.13 -14.17 9.60
CA ASP A 19 -6.61 -15.27 10.43
C ASP A 19 -5.18 -15.67 10.02
N PHE A 20 -4.89 -15.65 8.71
CA PHE A 20 -3.55 -16.00 8.18
C PHE A 20 -2.45 -15.04 8.64
N GLN A 21 -2.82 -13.90 9.21
CA GLN A 21 -1.87 -12.94 9.77
C GLN A 21 -1.46 -13.28 11.20
N ASN A 22 -2.10 -14.26 11.85
CA ASN A 22 -1.77 -14.76 13.19
C ASN A 22 -1.68 -13.64 14.25
N GLY A 23 -2.54 -12.63 14.16
CA GLY A 23 -2.55 -11.48 15.08
C GLY A 23 -1.49 -10.40 14.81
N GLY A 24 -0.62 -10.57 13.81
CA GLY A 24 0.42 -9.59 13.49
C GLY A 24 -0.13 -8.32 12.82
N GLU A 25 -0.17 -7.21 13.55
CA GLU A 25 -0.58 -5.92 12.98
C GLU A 25 0.59 -5.25 12.25
N ILE A 26 0.52 -5.25 10.91
CA ILE A 26 1.56 -4.72 10.01
C ILE A 26 1.09 -3.49 9.22
N ARG A 27 -0.17 -3.09 9.38
CA ARG A 27 -0.78 -1.99 8.62
C ARG A 27 -0.47 -0.66 9.30
N PHE A 28 -0.41 0.42 8.52
CA PHE A 28 -0.62 1.74 9.10
C PHE A 28 -2.08 1.90 9.55
N THR A 29 -2.36 2.93 10.35
CA THR A 29 -3.69 3.14 10.92
C THR A 29 -4.61 3.82 9.92
N GLY A 30 -5.89 3.44 9.94
CA GLY A 30 -6.91 4.12 9.13
C GLY A 30 -7.08 5.59 9.51
N ALA A 31 -6.73 5.96 10.75
CA ALA A 31 -6.74 7.34 11.23
C ALA A 31 -5.67 8.20 10.54
N LEU A 32 -4.46 7.67 10.33
CA LEU A 32 -3.41 8.36 9.56
C LEU A 32 -3.85 8.58 8.11
N VAL A 33 -4.32 7.51 7.46
CA VAL A 33 -4.80 7.59 6.06
C VAL A 33 -5.93 8.61 5.95
N SER A 34 -6.92 8.54 6.84
CA SER A 34 -8.05 9.48 6.87
C SER A 34 -7.58 10.93 6.95
N ALA A 35 -6.66 11.23 7.87
CA ALA A 35 -6.18 12.59 8.07
C ALA A 35 -5.43 13.12 6.83
N LEU A 36 -4.67 12.27 6.16
CA LEU A 36 -3.97 12.64 4.93
C LEU A 36 -4.95 12.84 3.77
N LEU A 37 -5.93 11.96 3.60
CA LEU A 37 -6.97 12.12 2.56
C LEU A 37 -7.83 13.35 2.80
N ASP A 38 -8.20 13.66 4.04
CA ASP A 38 -9.00 14.84 4.37
C ASP A 38 -8.22 16.15 4.11
N ARG A 39 -6.89 16.11 4.20
CA ARG A 39 -6.03 17.29 4.01
C ARG A 39 -5.61 17.51 2.55
N PHE A 40 -5.40 16.44 1.80
CA PHE A 40 -4.76 16.51 0.48
C PHE A 40 -5.64 16.06 -0.68
N THR A 41 -6.84 15.53 -0.41
CA THR A 41 -7.76 15.05 -1.47
C THR A 41 -9.21 15.47 -1.20
N LYS A 42 -10.05 15.30 -2.21
CA LYS A 42 -11.50 15.51 -2.19
C LYS A 42 -12.23 14.20 -2.47
N PRO A 43 -13.52 14.07 -2.08
CA PRO A 43 -14.36 12.99 -2.60
C PRO A 43 -14.35 12.98 -4.14
N GLY A 44 -14.22 11.79 -4.72
CA GLY A 44 -14.06 11.57 -6.16
C GLY A 44 -12.60 11.41 -6.62
N ASP A 45 -11.62 11.94 -5.87
CA ASP A 45 -10.20 11.85 -6.26
C ASP A 45 -9.71 10.39 -6.29
N ALA A 46 -8.84 10.10 -7.25
CA ALA A 46 -8.17 8.83 -7.43
C ALA A 46 -6.97 8.71 -6.48
N VAL A 47 -6.97 7.68 -5.62
CA VAL A 47 -5.94 7.44 -4.61
C VAL A 47 -5.24 6.12 -4.90
N PHE A 48 -3.92 6.18 -5.07
CA PHE A 48 -3.10 5.02 -5.41
C PHE A 48 -2.34 4.44 -4.21
N ASP A 49 -2.35 3.12 -4.08
CA ASP A 49 -1.52 2.36 -3.14
C ASP A 49 -0.80 1.20 -3.87
N PRO A 50 0.50 1.32 -4.17
CA PRO A 50 1.27 0.26 -4.81
C PRO A 50 1.60 -0.93 -3.90
N PHE A 51 1.25 -0.91 -2.61
CA PHE A 51 1.48 -2.05 -1.71
C PHE A 51 0.27 -2.19 -0.79
N VAL A 52 -0.88 -2.54 -1.38
CA VAL A 52 -2.21 -2.51 -0.71
C VAL A 52 -2.21 -3.32 0.57
N GLY A 53 -1.44 -4.41 0.63
CA GLY A 53 -1.32 -5.28 1.79
C GLY A 53 -2.68 -5.77 2.24
N LEU A 54 -3.10 -5.32 3.42
CA LEU A 54 -4.37 -5.68 4.04
C LEU A 54 -5.45 -4.59 3.89
N GLY A 55 -5.35 -3.75 2.86
CA GLY A 55 -6.47 -2.96 2.34
C GLY A 55 -6.81 -1.67 3.09
N THR A 56 -6.02 -1.23 4.08
CA THR A 56 -6.35 -0.02 4.86
C THR A 56 -6.66 1.19 3.96
N THR A 57 -5.87 1.42 2.91
CA THR A 57 -6.09 2.53 1.96
C THR A 57 -7.44 2.40 1.26
N PHE A 58 -7.76 1.21 0.74
CA PHE A 58 -9.03 0.94 0.06
C PHE A 58 -10.21 1.17 0.99
N PHE A 59 -10.19 0.58 2.17
CA PHE A 59 -11.31 0.70 3.11
C PHE A 59 -11.56 2.15 3.55
N VAL A 60 -10.50 2.92 3.78
CA VAL A 60 -10.63 4.34 4.13
C VAL A 60 -11.12 5.15 2.93
N CYS A 61 -10.62 4.91 1.72
CA CYS A 61 -11.06 5.61 0.51
C CYS A 61 -12.57 5.40 0.28
N GLU A 62 -13.05 4.16 0.35
CA GLU A 62 -14.47 3.85 0.17
C GLU A 62 -15.34 4.54 1.24
N GLN A 63 -14.92 4.52 2.51
CA GLN A 63 -15.62 5.23 3.60
C GLN A 63 -15.64 6.75 3.41
N ARG A 64 -14.64 7.30 2.71
CA ARG A 64 -14.43 8.74 2.50
C ARG A 64 -14.90 9.21 1.12
N GLY A 65 -15.44 8.31 0.29
CA GLY A 65 -15.89 8.62 -1.06
C GLY A 65 -14.75 8.98 -2.05
N ARG A 66 -13.55 8.42 -1.86
CA ARG A 66 -12.44 8.49 -2.84
C ARG A 66 -12.43 7.21 -3.69
N LEU A 67 -11.78 7.25 -4.85
CA LEU A 67 -11.62 6.08 -5.73
C LEU A 67 -10.26 5.42 -5.47
N PRO A 68 -10.18 4.31 -4.73
CA PRO A 68 -8.90 3.64 -4.52
C PRO A 68 -8.47 2.88 -5.77
N TYR A 69 -7.18 2.89 -6.07
CA TYR A 69 -6.48 2.05 -7.03
C TYR A 69 -5.25 1.45 -6.35
N GLY A 70 -4.89 0.23 -6.69
CA GLY A 70 -3.70 -0.36 -6.09
C GLY A 70 -3.33 -1.74 -6.57
N ILE A 71 -2.15 -2.14 -6.16
CA ILE A 71 -1.52 -3.40 -6.55
C ILE A 71 -1.12 -4.16 -5.28
N GLU A 72 -1.37 -5.46 -5.29
CA GLU A 72 -0.89 -6.38 -4.25
C GLU A 72 -0.29 -7.63 -4.90
N ALA A 73 0.94 -7.96 -4.51
CA ALA A 73 1.67 -9.09 -5.07
C ALA A 73 1.28 -10.41 -4.39
N ASP A 74 0.99 -10.39 -3.09
CA ASP A 74 0.57 -11.59 -2.37
C ASP A 74 -0.89 -11.93 -2.69
N ARG A 75 -1.10 -13.06 -3.38
CA ARG A 75 -2.42 -13.48 -3.82
C ARG A 75 -3.38 -13.74 -2.66
N GLN A 76 -2.91 -14.18 -1.51
CA GLN A 76 -3.76 -14.43 -0.34
C GLN A 76 -4.30 -13.11 0.22
N ARG A 77 -3.46 -12.08 0.32
CA ARG A 77 -3.84 -10.73 0.72
C ARG A 77 -4.75 -10.05 -0.30
N TYR A 78 -4.40 -10.15 -1.58
CA TYR A 78 -5.22 -9.64 -2.68
C TYR A 78 -6.66 -10.18 -2.62
N GLU A 79 -6.82 -11.50 -2.53
CA GLU A 79 -8.15 -12.13 -2.46
C GLU A 79 -8.92 -11.68 -1.22
N TRP A 80 -8.24 -11.63 -0.07
CA TRP A 80 -8.84 -11.19 1.18
C TRP A 80 -9.37 -9.75 1.12
N VAL A 81 -8.60 -8.82 0.54
CA VAL A 81 -9.04 -7.43 0.34
C VAL A 81 -10.16 -7.37 -0.69
N ARG A 82 -10.01 -8.04 -1.83
CA ARG A 82 -10.97 -8.03 -2.95
C ARG A 82 -12.38 -8.45 -2.53
N GLU A 83 -12.50 -9.41 -1.61
CA GLU A 83 -13.79 -9.85 -1.09
C GLU A 83 -14.51 -8.78 -0.24
N ARG A 84 -13.79 -7.78 0.26
CA ARG A 84 -14.25 -6.81 1.28
C ARG A 84 -14.39 -5.39 0.76
N ILE A 85 -14.11 -5.17 -0.53
CA ILE A 85 -14.20 -3.86 -1.19
C ILE A 85 -15.28 -3.88 -2.27
N THR A 86 -15.81 -2.70 -2.57
CA THR A 86 -16.71 -2.46 -3.70
C THR A 86 -15.93 -2.23 -5.00
N ALA A 87 -14.80 -1.52 -4.95
CA ALA A 87 -13.96 -1.14 -6.09
C ALA A 87 -13.04 -2.30 -6.57
N LYS A 88 -13.58 -3.51 -6.72
CA LYS A 88 -12.80 -4.73 -7.02
C LYS A 88 -11.96 -4.63 -8.30
N HIS A 89 -12.44 -3.90 -9.30
CA HIS A 89 -11.75 -3.71 -10.57
C HIS A 89 -10.54 -2.78 -10.48
N HIS A 90 -10.41 -2.02 -9.38
CA HIS A 90 -9.27 -1.11 -9.17
C HIS A 90 -8.15 -1.74 -8.36
N LEU A 91 -8.35 -2.97 -7.85
CA LEU A 91 -7.34 -3.76 -7.17
C LEU A 91 -6.76 -4.78 -8.15
N ILE A 92 -5.44 -4.75 -8.33
CA ILE A 92 -4.72 -5.63 -9.25
C ILE A 92 -3.87 -6.62 -8.43
N CYS A 93 -3.94 -7.91 -8.77
CA CYS A 93 -2.99 -8.90 -8.26
C CYS A 93 -1.74 -8.87 -9.14
N GLY A 94 -0.64 -8.33 -8.66
CA GLY A 94 0.56 -8.12 -9.47
C GLY A 94 1.72 -7.50 -8.71
N ASP A 95 2.84 -7.29 -9.40
CA ASP A 95 4.02 -6.65 -8.81
C ASP A 95 4.11 -5.19 -9.25
N SER A 96 4.18 -4.28 -8.28
CA SER A 96 4.27 -2.84 -8.53
C SER A 96 5.55 -2.39 -9.25
N ALA A 97 6.55 -3.26 -9.40
CA ALA A 97 7.72 -3.00 -10.23
C ALA A 97 7.39 -3.08 -11.72
N GLU A 98 6.22 -3.63 -12.06
CA GLU A 98 5.69 -3.77 -13.42
C GLU A 98 4.58 -2.76 -13.68
N LEU A 99 4.57 -1.61 -12.98
CA LEU A 99 3.52 -0.59 -13.06
C LEU A 99 3.11 -0.23 -14.49
N ALA A 100 4.08 -0.12 -15.40
CA ALA A 100 3.87 0.21 -16.81
C ALA A 100 3.09 -0.85 -17.62
N ALA A 101 2.91 -2.07 -17.07
CA ALA A 101 2.11 -3.13 -17.69
C ALA A 101 0.61 -3.01 -17.36
N PHE A 102 0.23 -2.14 -16.43
CA PHE A 102 -1.15 -1.97 -15.99
C PHE A 102 -1.75 -0.68 -16.57
N ASP A 103 -2.98 -0.79 -17.06
CA ASP A 103 -3.77 0.36 -17.52
C ASP A 103 -4.41 1.05 -16.31
N LEU A 104 -3.65 1.97 -15.72
CA LEU A 104 -4.07 2.78 -14.56
C LEU A 104 -4.32 4.23 -15.01
N PRO A 105 -5.36 4.88 -14.47
CA PRO A 105 -5.58 6.30 -14.75
C PRO A 105 -4.51 7.18 -14.10
N GLU A 106 -4.55 8.48 -14.39
CA GLU A 106 -3.82 9.46 -13.59
C GLU A 106 -4.36 9.48 -12.15
N MET A 107 -3.46 9.65 -11.18
CA MET A 107 -3.77 9.55 -9.75
C MET A 107 -3.58 10.91 -9.10
N ASP A 108 -4.55 11.35 -8.31
CA ASP A 108 -4.50 12.62 -7.58
C ASP A 108 -3.60 12.54 -6.35
N PHE A 109 -3.50 11.35 -5.75
CA PHE A 109 -2.73 11.12 -4.53
C PHE A 109 -2.16 9.70 -4.46
N CYS A 110 -0.94 9.55 -3.95
CA CYS A 110 -0.33 8.24 -3.70
C CYS A 110 0.02 8.11 -2.21
N ILE A 111 -0.45 7.03 -1.58
CA ILE A 111 -0.14 6.71 -0.19
C ILE A 111 0.04 5.21 -0.03
N THR A 112 1.10 4.82 0.66
CA THR A 112 1.42 3.42 0.90
C THR A 112 2.32 3.25 2.12
N SER A 113 2.39 2.02 2.62
CA SER A 113 3.40 1.59 3.58
C SER A 113 4.16 0.42 2.96
N PRO A 114 5.29 0.67 2.28
CA PRO A 114 6.00 -0.37 1.57
C PRO A 114 6.51 -1.45 2.54
N PRO A 115 6.77 -2.67 2.05
CA PRO A 115 7.39 -3.71 2.85
C PRO A 115 8.81 -3.30 3.29
N TYR A 116 9.05 -3.38 4.60
CA TYR A 116 10.34 -3.05 5.21
C TYR A 116 11.13 -4.32 5.54
N MET A 117 12.44 -4.30 5.26
CA MET A 117 13.34 -5.38 5.60
C MET A 117 14.51 -4.86 6.47
N PRO A 118 14.72 -5.41 7.67
CA PRO A 118 15.93 -5.14 8.44
C PRO A 118 17.18 -5.71 7.74
N HIS A 119 18.30 -5.01 7.83
CA HIS A 119 19.53 -5.40 7.10
C HIS A 119 20.13 -6.75 7.54
N TRP A 120 19.78 -7.23 8.74
CA TRP A 120 20.24 -8.50 9.28
C TRP A 120 19.28 -9.68 8.97
N HIS A 121 18.14 -9.44 8.34
CA HIS A 121 17.20 -10.52 7.99
C HIS A 121 17.55 -11.15 6.64
N LYS A 122 17.21 -12.44 6.49
CA LYS A 122 17.24 -13.15 5.21
C LYS A 122 15.88 -13.16 4.51
N TRP A 123 14.80 -13.14 5.29
CA TRP A 123 13.43 -13.15 4.77
C TRP A 123 13.12 -11.84 4.04
N ASN A 124 13.03 -11.91 2.70
CA ASN A 124 12.80 -10.75 1.85
C ASN A 124 11.28 -10.57 1.58
N PRO A 125 10.65 -9.51 2.11
CA PRO A 125 9.20 -9.33 1.98
C PRO A 125 8.75 -9.03 0.55
N LEU A 126 9.64 -8.52 -0.31
CA LEU A 126 9.33 -8.21 -1.72
C LEU A 126 9.16 -9.47 -2.58
N TYR A 127 9.60 -10.63 -2.07
CA TYR A 127 9.51 -11.93 -2.71
C TYR A 127 8.79 -12.95 -1.81
N ASN A 128 7.97 -12.47 -0.87
CA ASN A 128 7.24 -13.29 0.10
C ASN A 128 8.13 -14.31 0.86
N GLY A 129 9.41 -13.97 1.07
CA GLY A 129 10.36 -14.85 1.75
C GLY A 129 10.96 -15.96 0.91
N ASP A 130 10.84 -15.92 -0.42
CA ASP A 130 11.50 -16.86 -1.31
C ASP A 130 13.03 -16.89 -1.04
N PRO A 131 13.59 -18.06 -0.66
CA PRO A 131 15.02 -18.20 -0.37
C PRO A 131 15.94 -17.85 -1.53
N ASP A 132 15.48 -17.95 -2.78
CA ASP A 132 16.28 -17.62 -3.96
C ASP A 132 16.50 -16.09 -4.09
N TYR A 133 15.74 -15.30 -3.34
CA TYR A 133 15.81 -13.84 -3.31
C TYR A 133 16.17 -13.30 -1.92
N ASP A 134 16.89 -14.09 -1.13
CA ASP A 134 17.28 -13.74 0.24
C ASP A 134 18.30 -12.59 0.32
N GLY A 135 18.31 -11.92 1.47
CA GLY A 135 19.34 -10.93 1.80
C GLY A 135 19.03 -9.47 1.40
N TYR A 136 19.64 -8.57 2.15
CA TYR A 136 19.34 -7.14 2.10
C TYR A 136 19.77 -6.46 0.79
N ASP A 137 20.83 -6.93 0.15
CA ASP A 137 21.29 -6.39 -1.14
C ASP A 137 20.28 -6.64 -2.26
N ILE A 138 19.63 -7.81 -2.26
CA ILE A 138 18.58 -8.13 -3.23
C ILE A 138 17.34 -7.25 -2.98
N TYR A 139 16.95 -7.10 -1.71
CA TYR A 139 15.89 -6.16 -1.30
C TYR A 139 16.16 -4.73 -1.80
N LEU A 140 17.35 -4.18 -1.53
CA LEU A 140 17.70 -2.82 -1.96
C LEU A 140 17.74 -2.67 -3.49
N LYS A 141 18.24 -3.68 -4.22
CA LYS A 141 18.19 -3.69 -5.70
C LYS A 141 16.75 -3.65 -6.21
N ARG A 142 15.84 -4.38 -5.57
CA ARG A 142 14.42 -4.39 -5.94
C ARG A 142 13.74 -3.07 -5.58
N CYS A 143 14.01 -2.49 -4.42
CA CYS A 143 13.50 -1.17 -4.01
C CYS A 143 13.74 -0.09 -5.07
N ARG A 144 14.91 -0.09 -5.71
CA ARG A 144 15.25 0.87 -6.78
C ARG A 144 14.31 0.82 -7.97
N LYS A 145 13.71 -0.33 -8.28
CA LYS A 145 12.75 -0.45 -9.39
C LYS A 145 11.47 0.32 -9.12
N TYR A 146 10.97 0.32 -7.88
CA TYR A 146 9.77 1.07 -7.50
C TYR A 146 10.00 2.59 -7.49
N SER A 147 11.23 3.04 -7.26
CA SER A 147 11.58 4.47 -7.28
C SER A 147 11.95 4.99 -8.68
N ALA A 148 12.44 4.12 -9.57
CA ALA A 148 12.94 4.52 -10.90
C ALA A 148 11.82 4.74 -11.93
N GLY A 149 10.59 4.31 -11.67
CA GLY A 149 9.42 4.54 -12.54
C GLY A 149 9.00 6.00 -12.67
N SER A 150 9.60 6.92 -11.89
CA SER A 150 9.23 8.34 -11.87
C SER A 150 10.17 9.26 -12.70
N ALA A 151 11.11 8.70 -13.48
CA ALA A 151 12.17 9.48 -14.13
C ALA A 151 11.94 9.82 -15.62
N ASN A 152 10.82 9.43 -16.23
CA ASN A 152 10.54 9.70 -17.65
C ASN A 152 9.09 10.17 -17.88
N ALA A 153 8.66 11.19 -17.14
CA ALA A 153 7.47 11.99 -17.47
C ALA A 153 7.85 13.47 -17.51
#